data_AF-A0A961T2G1-F1
#
_entry.id   AF-A0A961T2G1-F1
#
_cell.length_a   1.000
_cell.length_b   1.000
_cell.length_c   1.000
_cell.angle_alpha   90.00
_cell.angle_beta   90.00
_cell.angle_gamma   90.00
#
_symmetry.space_group_name_H-M   'P 1'
#
loop_
_entity.id
_entity.type
_entity.pdbx_description
1 polymer ?
#
loop_
_entity_poly.entity_id
_entity_poly.type
_entity_poly.pdbx_seq_one_letter_code
_entity_poly.pdbx_strand_id
1 'polypeptide(L)'
;MSAPSLGETDPEKPVVVLFRHDLRLADNRALTAAAESGKPVIPLFIFDEVSPGIRPLGGARRWWLHHSLAALDKALGELGATLVLRSGETWSVVEHILQETGADMVLWNRRYDPPAIKVDTALKSGLKERGIACASFEGQLLHEPWKLKTGSGGFYKVYTPFWRALASGDEPRAPLAAPKEIRGFDGTLASDTLSDWQLLPTQPDWASGLRESWEPGETGAHERLSDFIDEALEDYADKRDRPDRQSTSRLSPYLANGEITPFQIWHALSGLGDRLGNDVLKFRKELVWREFAWHLLFHNPDLARTNFNRG
;
A
#
# COMPACT_ATOMS: atom_id res chain seq x y z
N MET A 1 4.40 -2.91 19.32
CA MET A 1 3.13 -2.20 19.53
C MET A 1 2.01 -3.21 19.38
N SER A 2 1.32 -3.52 20.48
CA SER A 2 0.19 -4.44 20.48
C SER A 2 -0.92 -3.89 19.57
N ALA A 3 -1.63 -4.78 18.87
CA ALA A 3 -2.82 -4.40 18.10
C ALA A 3 -3.78 -3.62 19.01
N PRO A 4 -4.51 -2.60 18.49
CA PRO A 4 -5.55 -1.95 19.27
C PRO A 4 -6.48 -3.03 19.86
N SER A 5 -6.94 -2.84 21.10
CA SER A 5 -7.94 -3.70 21.73
C SER A 5 -9.22 -3.66 20.92
N LEU A 6 -9.33 -4.54 19.93
CA LEU A 6 -10.56 -4.86 19.23
C LEU A 6 -11.42 -5.53 20.30
N GLY A 7 -12.54 -4.92 20.69
CA GLY A 7 -13.40 -5.43 21.77
C GLY A 7 -13.87 -6.88 21.51
N GLU A 8 -14.57 -7.48 22.48
CA GLU A 8 -15.18 -8.80 22.27
C GLU A 8 -16.09 -8.77 21.04
N THR A 9 -15.69 -9.50 20.00
CA THR A 9 -16.39 -9.63 18.72
C THR A 9 -16.69 -11.10 18.50
N ASP A 10 -17.76 -11.41 17.79
CA ASP A 10 -18.23 -12.79 17.61
C ASP A 10 -17.30 -13.53 16.63
N PRO A 11 -16.61 -14.62 17.03
CA PRO A 11 -15.62 -15.30 16.19
C PRO A 11 -16.19 -15.84 14.87
N GLU A 12 -17.50 -16.05 14.78
CA GLU A 12 -18.15 -16.52 13.56
C GLU A 12 -18.58 -15.36 12.64
N LYS A 13 -18.61 -14.12 13.14
CA LYS A 13 -18.89 -12.95 12.30
C LYS A 13 -17.68 -12.58 11.46
N PRO A 14 -17.87 -12.31 10.15
CA PRO A 14 -16.75 -12.03 9.28
C PRO A 14 -16.02 -10.72 9.60
N VAL A 15 -14.75 -10.65 9.18
CA VAL A 15 -13.95 -9.43 9.14
C VAL A 15 -13.68 -9.04 7.69
N VAL A 16 -13.95 -7.79 7.35
CA VAL A 16 -13.61 -7.22 6.03
C VAL A 16 -12.18 -6.69 6.08
N VAL A 17 -11.34 -7.13 5.14
CA VAL A 17 -10.02 -6.55 4.88
C VAL A 17 -10.11 -5.71 3.63
N LEU A 18 -10.05 -4.40 3.79
CA LEU A 18 -10.24 -3.46 2.69
C LEU A 18 -8.89 -3.11 2.03
N PHE A 19 -8.62 -3.72 0.87
CA PHE A 19 -7.45 -3.46 0.01
C PHE A 19 -7.64 -2.19 -0.84
N ARG A 20 -6.57 -1.40 -0.95
CA ARG A 20 -6.46 -0.20 -1.79
C ARG A 20 -5.07 -0.09 -2.43
N HIS A 21 -4.12 0.57 -1.76
CA HIS A 21 -2.74 0.78 -2.23
C HIS A 21 -1.75 -0.11 -1.47
N ASP A 22 -2.15 -1.37 -1.30
CA ASP A 22 -1.53 -2.37 -0.45
C ASP A 22 -1.82 -3.78 -1.00
N LEU A 23 -1.73 -3.94 -2.32
CA LEU A 23 -2.07 -5.15 -3.07
C LEU A 23 -1.01 -6.26 -2.91
N ARG A 24 -0.86 -6.75 -1.68
CA ARG A 24 0.12 -7.76 -1.26
C ARG A 24 -0.35 -8.53 -0.03
N LEU A 25 0.21 -9.70 0.18
CA LEU A 25 -0.03 -10.56 1.33
C LEU A 25 1.02 -10.37 2.43
N ALA A 26 2.30 -10.27 2.06
CA ALA A 26 3.38 -10.07 2.99
C ALA A 26 3.44 -8.62 3.50
N ASP A 27 3.92 -8.45 4.73
CA ASP A 27 3.99 -7.17 5.43
C ASP A 27 2.67 -6.36 5.38
N ASN A 28 1.53 -7.06 5.38
CA ASN A 28 0.20 -6.47 5.36
C ASN A 28 -0.46 -6.64 6.73
N ARG A 29 -0.32 -5.62 7.58
CA ARG A 29 -0.82 -5.68 8.97
C ARG A 29 -2.34 -5.87 9.06
N ALA A 30 -3.11 -5.28 8.16
CA ALA A 30 -4.56 -5.46 8.15
C ALA A 30 -4.94 -6.92 7.87
N LEU A 31 -4.29 -7.54 6.88
CA LEU A 31 -4.50 -8.94 6.53
C LEU A 31 -3.99 -9.88 7.64
N THR A 32 -2.80 -9.63 8.18
CA THR A 32 -2.24 -10.40 9.31
C THR A 32 -3.19 -10.36 10.52
N ALA A 33 -3.67 -9.18 10.90
CA ALA A 33 -4.59 -9.04 12.02
C ALA A 33 -5.93 -9.75 11.78
N ALA A 34 -6.44 -9.74 10.54
CA ALA A 34 -7.64 -10.49 10.17
C ALA A 34 -7.42 -12.01 10.28
N ALA A 35 -6.32 -12.53 9.73
CA ALA A 35 -5.99 -13.95 9.80
C ALA A 35 -5.78 -14.42 11.25
N GLU A 36 -5.06 -13.64 12.06
CA GLU A 36 -4.82 -13.93 13.48
C GLU A 36 -6.08 -13.88 14.34
N SER A 37 -7.14 -13.19 13.89
CA SER A 37 -8.42 -13.13 14.61
C SER A 37 -9.21 -14.45 14.58
N GLY A 38 -8.90 -15.35 13.65
CA GLY A 38 -9.64 -16.61 13.44
C GLY A 38 -11.05 -16.46 12.84
N LYS A 39 -11.49 -15.22 12.57
CA LYS A 39 -12.77 -14.91 11.94
C LYS A 39 -12.76 -15.27 10.45
N PRO A 40 -13.94 -15.54 9.84
CA PRO A 40 -14.07 -15.57 8.38
C PRO A 40 -13.62 -14.24 7.77
N VAL A 41 -12.70 -14.27 6.80
CA VAL A 41 -12.13 -13.07 6.18
C VAL A 41 -12.78 -12.81 4.83
N ILE A 42 -13.15 -11.55 4.61
CA ILE A 42 -13.64 -11.02 3.33
C ILE A 42 -12.58 -10.04 2.80
N PRO A 43 -11.65 -10.48 1.94
CA PRO A 43 -10.78 -9.57 1.20
C PRO A 43 -11.65 -8.76 0.23
N LEU A 44 -11.63 -7.43 0.36
CA LEU A 44 -12.45 -6.53 -0.44
C LEU A 44 -11.56 -5.51 -1.14
N PHE A 45 -11.69 -5.37 -2.45
CA PHE A 45 -11.17 -4.23 -3.21
C PHE A 45 -12.33 -3.45 -3.81
N ILE A 46 -12.32 -2.13 -3.62
CA ILE A 46 -13.32 -1.22 -4.16
C ILE A 46 -12.66 -0.33 -5.22
N PHE A 47 -13.13 -0.45 -6.47
CA PHE A 47 -12.79 0.49 -7.52
C PHE A 47 -13.58 1.79 -7.34
N ASP A 48 -13.00 2.67 -6.52
CA ASP A 48 -13.58 3.95 -6.14
C ASP A 48 -13.01 5.09 -7.00
N GLU A 49 -13.83 5.58 -7.92
CA GLU A 49 -13.55 6.79 -8.72
C GLU A 49 -14.57 7.90 -8.48
N VAL A 50 -15.45 7.73 -7.49
CA VAL A 50 -16.61 8.61 -7.27
C VAL A 50 -16.57 9.30 -5.91
N SER A 51 -15.77 8.79 -4.96
CA SER A 51 -15.59 9.44 -3.66
C SER A 51 -15.05 10.87 -3.79
N PRO A 52 -15.49 11.79 -2.91
CA PRO A 52 -15.12 13.19 -3.01
C PRO A 52 -13.60 13.44 -3.07
N GLY A 53 -13.14 14.02 -4.17
CA GLY A 53 -11.75 14.42 -4.37
C GLY A 53 -10.81 13.30 -4.81
N ILE A 54 -11.28 12.05 -4.89
CA ILE A 54 -10.51 10.97 -5.51
C ILE A 54 -10.36 11.27 -7.00
N ARG A 55 -9.13 11.15 -7.50
CA ARG A 55 -8.83 11.37 -8.91
C ARG A 55 -8.90 10.03 -9.66
N PRO A 56 -9.57 9.98 -10.82
CA PRO A 56 -9.58 8.79 -11.67
C PRO A 56 -8.17 8.33 -12.04
N LEU A 57 -8.00 7.02 -12.20
CA LEU A 57 -6.73 6.43 -12.58
C LEU A 57 -6.42 6.68 -14.06
N GLY A 58 -5.17 7.03 -14.37
CA GLY A 58 -4.68 7.09 -15.75
C GLY A 58 -4.51 5.70 -16.37
N GLY A 59 -4.48 5.62 -17.71
CA GLY A 59 -4.50 4.36 -18.45
C GLY A 59 -3.42 3.35 -18.05
N ALA A 60 -2.15 3.76 -17.93
CA ALA A 60 -1.07 2.86 -17.51
C ALA A 60 -1.28 2.30 -16.10
N ARG A 61 -1.84 3.10 -15.18
CA ARG A 61 -2.14 2.67 -13.82
C ARG A 61 -3.36 1.74 -13.76
N ARG A 62 -4.35 1.92 -14.64
CA ARG A 62 -5.46 0.97 -14.81
C ARG A 62 -4.97 -0.37 -15.35
N TRP A 63 -4.11 -0.36 -16.37
CA TRP A 63 -3.46 -1.57 -16.89
C TRP A 63 -2.71 -2.31 -15.79
N TRP A 64 -1.92 -1.58 -14.99
CA TRP A 64 -1.19 -2.15 -13.85
C TRP A 64 -2.16 -2.75 -12.83
N LEU A 65 -3.17 -1.97 -12.41
CA LEU A 65 -4.16 -2.38 -11.42
C LEU A 65 -4.88 -3.68 -11.82
N HIS A 66 -5.24 -3.84 -13.09
CA HIS A 66 -5.87 -5.06 -13.57
C HIS A 66 -5.02 -6.30 -13.25
N HIS A 67 -3.74 -6.27 -13.65
CA HIS A 67 -2.83 -7.39 -13.43
C HIS A 67 -2.54 -7.60 -11.94
N SER A 68 -2.38 -6.53 -11.16
CA SER A 68 -2.16 -6.64 -9.71
C SER A 68 -3.35 -7.25 -8.97
N LEU A 69 -4.59 -6.90 -9.36
CA LEU A 69 -5.79 -7.50 -8.75
C LEU A 69 -5.97 -8.96 -9.13
N ALA A 70 -5.69 -9.33 -10.38
CA ALA A 70 -5.70 -10.72 -10.81
C ALA A 70 -4.65 -11.56 -10.06
N ALA A 71 -3.43 -11.01 -9.88
CA ALA A 71 -2.38 -11.65 -9.10
C ALA A 71 -2.75 -11.78 -7.62
N LEU A 72 -3.32 -10.73 -7.02
CA LEU A 72 -3.75 -10.72 -5.62
C LEU A 72 -4.88 -11.74 -5.37
N ASP A 73 -5.90 -11.79 -6.24
CA ASP A 73 -7.00 -12.75 -6.13
C ASP A 73 -6.49 -14.19 -6.18
N LYS A 74 -5.60 -14.51 -7.14
CA LYS A 74 -4.96 -15.82 -7.22
C LYS A 74 -4.21 -16.16 -5.93
N ALA A 75 -3.39 -15.24 -5.42
CA ALA A 75 -2.59 -15.45 -4.22
C ALA A 75 -3.46 -15.61 -2.95
N LEU A 76 -4.58 -14.88 -2.84
CA LEU A 76 -5.57 -15.07 -1.78
C LEU A 76 -6.24 -16.45 -1.90
N GLY A 77 -6.55 -16.89 -3.12
CA GLY A 77 -7.13 -18.21 -3.40
C GLY A 77 -6.26 -19.35 -2.90
N GLU A 78 -4.94 -19.24 -3.07
CA GLU A 78 -3.96 -20.20 -2.55
C GLU A 78 -3.95 -20.26 -1.01
N LEU A 79 -4.38 -19.19 -0.32
CA LEU A 79 -4.52 -19.14 1.14
C LEU A 79 -5.93 -19.50 1.64
N GLY A 80 -6.89 -19.77 0.75
CA GLY A 80 -8.27 -20.14 1.12
C GLY A 80 -9.26 -18.98 1.19
N ALA A 81 -8.97 -17.84 0.56
CA ALA A 81 -9.90 -16.70 0.46
C ALA A 81 -10.08 -16.24 -0.99
N THR A 82 -11.18 -15.54 -1.29
CA THR A 82 -11.44 -14.98 -2.63
C THR A 82 -11.50 -13.47 -2.55
N LEU A 83 -10.92 -12.76 -3.52
CA LEU A 83 -11.00 -11.30 -3.56
C LEU A 83 -12.38 -10.87 -4.05
N VAL A 84 -13.09 -10.16 -3.19
CA VAL A 84 -14.36 -9.52 -3.53
C VAL A 84 -14.09 -8.20 -4.21
N LEU A 85 -14.64 -8.02 -5.41
CA LEU A 85 -14.54 -6.80 -6.19
C LEU A 85 -15.87 -6.04 -6.13
N ARG A 86 -15.79 -4.74 -5.91
CA ARG A 86 -16.92 -3.80 -5.98
C ARG A 86 -16.46 -2.51 -6.64
N SER A 87 -17.40 -1.73 -7.14
CA SER A 87 -17.16 -0.38 -7.64
C SER A 87 -18.13 0.60 -6.98
N GLY A 88 -17.68 1.85 -6.76
CA GLY A 88 -18.51 2.89 -6.16
C GLY A 88 -17.87 3.63 -4.98
N GLU A 89 -18.68 4.40 -4.27
CA GLU A 89 -18.25 5.18 -3.12
C GLU A 89 -17.92 4.24 -1.95
N THR A 90 -16.72 4.39 -1.37
CA THR A 90 -16.15 3.46 -0.39
C THR A 90 -17.11 3.18 0.78
N TRP A 91 -17.68 4.21 1.42
CA TRP A 91 -18.53 4.02 2.59
C TRP A 91 -19.80 3.24 2.23
N SER A 92 -20.50 3.66 1.17
CA SER A 92 -21.74 3.04 0.71
C SER A 92 -21.54 1.56 0.38
N VAL A 93 -20.44 1.22 -0.29
CA VAL A 93 -20.10 -0.17 -0.61
C VAL A 93 -19.79 -0.98 0.64
N VAL A 94 -18.96 -0.46 1.56
CA VAL A 94 -18.66 -1.15 2.82
C VAL A 94 -19.93 -1.37 3.63
N GLU A 95 -20.80 -0.36 3.70
CA GLU A 95 -22.08 -0.43 4.42
C GLU A 95 -22.97 -1.56 3.89
N HIS A 96 -23.07 -1.72 2.57
CA HIS A 96 -23.80 -2.84 1.96
C HIS A 96 -23.16 -4.20 2.27
N ILE A 97 -21.84 -4.33 2.19
CA ILE A 97 -21.15 -5.59 2.54
C ILE A 97 -21.42 -5.97 4.00
N LEU A 98 -21.38 -5.01 4.92
CA LEU A 98 -21.69 -5.24 6.34
C LEU A 98 -23.14 -5.74 6.52
N GLN A 99 -24.10 -5.18 5.78
CA GLN A 99 -25.50 -5.60 5.82
C GLN A 99 -25.72 -7.00 5.22
N GLU A 100 -25.05 -7.33 4.11
CA GLU A 100 -25.17 -8.62 3.42
C GLU A 100 -24.54 -9.77 4.23
N THR A 101 -23.44 -9.50 4.94
CA THR A 101 -22.58 -10.54 5.53
C THR A 101 -22.67 -10.63 7.04
N GLY A 102 -23.21 -9.59 7.70
CA GLY A 102 -23.19 -9.48 9.16
C GLY A 102 -21.79 -9.27 9.75
N ALA A 103 -20.80 -8.92 8.91
CA ALA A 103 -19.44 -8.60 9.36
C ALA A 103 -19.46 -7.51 10.43
N ASP A 104 -18.69 -7.72 11.50
CA ASP A 104 -18.63 -6.83 12.66
C ASP A 104 -17.28 -6.11 12.80
N MET A 105 -16.39 -6.32 11.84
CA MET A 105 -15.05 -5.76 11.84
C MET A 105 -14.59 -5.34 10.44
N VAL A 106 -13.95 -4.17 10.34
CA VAL A 106 -13.29 -3.69 9.11
C VAL A 106 -11.86 -3.25 9.40
N LEU A 107 -10.90 -3.85 8.70
CA LEU A 107 -9.48 -3.62 8.86
C LEU A 107 -8.86 -3.12 7.54
N TRP A 108 -7.93 -2.17 7.63
CA TRP A 108 -7.29 -1.61 6.44
C TRP A 108 -5.89 -1.04 6.71
N ASN A 109 -5.02 -0.92 5.70
CA ASN A 109 -3.79 -0.13 5.84
C ASN A 109 -4.04 1.34 5.47
N ARG A 110 -3.38 2.26 6.18
CA ARG A 110 -3.53 3.71 6.03
C ARG A 110 -3.04 4.20 4.67
N ARG A 111 -3.73 5.22 4.15
CA ARG A 111 -3.32 6.03 3.00
C ARG A 111 -3.04 7.46 3.46
N TYR A 112 -2.14 8.15 2.76
CA TYR A 112 -1.62 9.44 3.21
C TYR A 112 -1.94 10.61 2.28
N ASP A 113 -2.63 10.37 1.17
CA ASP A 113 -3.09 11.46 0.31
C ASP A 113 -4.35 12.12 0.91
N PRO A 114 -4.50 13.45 0.81
CA PRO A 114 -5.58 14.16 1.51
C PRO A 114 -6.99 13.69 1.15
N PRO A 115 -7.35 13.41 -0.12
CA PRO A 115 -8.64 12.83 -0.45
C PRO A 115 -8.87 11.46 0.18
N ALA A 116 -7.89 10.54 0.11
CA ALA A 116 -8.01 9.23 0.75
C ALA A 116 -8.14 9.32 2.27
N ILE A 117 -7.44 10.25 2.92
CA ILE A 117 -7.59 10.50 4.37
C ILE A 117 -9.03 10.91 4.69
N LYS A 118 -9.66 11.76 3.87
CA LYS A 118 -11.07 12.15 4.07
C LYS A 118 -12.01 10.95 3.92
N VAL A 119 -11.79 10.11 2.92
CA VAL A 119 -12.57 8.87 2.71
C VAL A 119 -12.40 7.92 3.91
N ASP A 120 -11.17 7.64 4.32
CA ASP A 120 -10.89 6.76 5.47
C ASP A 120 -11.44 7.34 6.78
N THR A 121 -11.51 8.67 6.92
CA THR A 121 -12.13 9.36 8.06
C THR A 121 -13.64 9.17 8.06
N ALA A 122 -14.31 9.36 6.92
CA ALA A 122 -15.75 9.14 6.78
C ALA A 122 -16.11 7.67 7.05
N LEU A 123 -15.36 6.74 6.46
CA LEU A 123 -15.48 5.30 6.73
C LEU A 123 -15.39 5.00 8.22
N LYS A 124 -14.34 5.49 8.90
CA LYS A 124 -14.16 5.25 10.34
C LYS A 124 -15.29 5.84 11.20
N SER A 125 -15.81 7.02 10.84
CA SER A 125 -16.95 7.62 11.53
C SER A 125 -18.22 6.78 11.36
N GLY A 126 -18.54 6.38 10.12
CA GLY A 126 -19.72 5.55 9.85
C GLY A 126 -19.66 4.17 10.53
N LEU A 127 -18.49 3.54 10.56
CA LEU A 127 -18.29 2.28 11.28
C LEU A 127 -18.54 2.43 12.78
N LYS A 128 -18.01 3.50 13.40
CA LYS A 128 -18.20 3.79 14.83
C LYS A 128 -19.65 4.07 15.19
N GLU A 129 -20.35 4.86 14.38
CA GLU A 129 -21.77 5.16 14.60
C GLU A 129 -22.65 3.90 14.59
N ARG A 130 -22.24 2.89 13.81
CA ARG A 130 -22.89 1.57 13.73
C ARG A 130 -22.35 0.54 14.73
N GLY A 131 -21.40 0.92 15.60
CA GLY A 131 -20.79 -0.01 16.56
C GLY A 131 -19.93 -1.11 15.93
N ILE A 132 -19.46 -0.93 14.70
CA ILE A 132 -18.61 -1.88 13.98
C ILE A 132 -17.15 -1.68 14.41
N ALA A 133 -16.48 -2.75 14.80
CA ALA A 133 -15.07 -2.72 15.18
C ALA A 133 -14.22 -2.31 13.97
N CYS A 134 -13.24 -1.42 14.17
CA CYS A 134 -12.38 -1.03 13.08
C CYS A 134 -10.98 -0.64 13.53
N ALA A 135 -10.00 -0.94 12.68
CA ALA A 135 -8.62 -0.51 12.89
C ALA A 135 -7.93 -0.23 11.55
N SER A 136 -7.00 0.71 11.59
CA SER A 136 -6.11 1.01 10.48
C SER A 136 -4.66 0.92 10.90
N PHE A 137 -3.81 0.41 10.00
CA PHE A 137 -2.43 0.08 10.28
C PHE A 137 -1.45 0.83 9.36
N GLU A 138 -0.22 1.02 9.82
CA GLU A 138 0.86 1.52 8.98
C GLU A 138 1.34 0.47 7.98
N GLY A 139 2.03 0.90 6.92
CA GLY A 139 2.68 0.00 5.96
C GLY A 139 3.14 0.68 4.68
N GLN A 140 2.40 1.70 4.22
CA GLN A 140 2.78 2.44 3.01
C GLN A 140 4.05 3.29 3.21
N LEU A 141 4.31 3.75 4.44
CA LEU A 141 5.43 4.61 4.79
C LEU A 141 6.27 3.99 5.91
N LEU A 142 7.59 4.21 5.88
CA LEU A 142 8.51 3.86 6.97
C LEU A 142 8.19 4.62 8.25
N HIS A 143 7.70 5.85 8.11
CA HIS A 143 7.34 6.70 9.24
C HIS A 143 5.97 7.34 9.07
N GLU A 144 5.31 7.60 10.19
CA GLU A 144 4.06 8.35 10.20
C GLU A 144 4.34 9.87 10.10
N PRO A 145 3.83 10.59 9.08
CA PRO A 145 4.17 11.99 8.82
C PRO A 145 3.95 12.97 9.98
N TRP A 146 3.05 12.65 10.91
CA TRP A 146 2.77 13.48 12.09
C TRP A 146 3.71 13.23 13.28
N LYS A 147 4.50 12.14 13.27
CA LYS A 147 5.42 11.81 14.37
C LYS A 147 6.73 12.59 14.28
N LEU A 148 7.24 12.83 13.09
CA LEU A 148 8.54 13.48 12.91
C LEU A 148 8.41 15.01 12.90
N LYS A 149 8.88 15.65 13.97
CA LYS A 149 8.84 17.10 14.16
C LYS A 149 10.24 17.70 14.21
N THR A 150 10.35 18.98 13.83
CA THR A 150 11.57 19.77 14.05
C THR A 150 11.76 20.05 15.53
N GLY A 151 12.96 20.46 15.95
CA GLY A 151 13.21 20.90 17.33
C GLY A 151 12.35 22.09 17.78
N SER A 152 11.79 22.85 16.83
CA SER A 152 10.83 23.94 17.07
C SER A 152 9.36 23.50 17.05
N GLY A 153 9.07 22.20 16.93
CA GLY A 153 7.71 21.64 16.96
C GLY A 153 6.95 21.67 15.63
N GLY A 154 7.53 22.25 14.57
CA GLY A 154 6.98 22.25 13.22
C GLY A 154 7.30 20.98 12.42
N PHE A 155 7.02 21.00 11.13
CA PHE A 155 7.35 19.90 10.22
C PHE A 155 8.57 20.25 9.35
N TYR A 156 9.31 19.24 8.90
CA TYR A 156 10.46 19.43 8.04
C TYR A 156 10.05 19.89 6.63
N LYS A 157 10.68 21.00 6.17
CA LYS A 157 10.53 21.55 4.81
C LYS A 157 11.78 21.36 3.94
N VAL A 158 12.87 20.85 4.52
CA VAL A 158 14.16 20.61 3.85
C VAL A 158 14.54 19.15 4.07
N TYR A 159 14.98 18.50 2.99
CA TYR A 159 15.28 17.07 2.98
C TYR A 159 16.44 16.68 3.91
N THR A 160 17.57 17.39 3.86
CA THR A 160 18.77 16.98 4.62
C THR A 160 18.52 16.87 6.13
N PRO A 161 17.88 17.85 6.81
CA PRO A 161 17.48 17.70 8.21
C PRO A 161 16.45 16.59 8.44
N PHE A 162 15.50 16.38 7.51
CA PHE A 162 14.52 15.29 7.59
C PHE A 162 15.20 13.91 7.55
N TRP A 163 16.08 13.69 6.59
CA TRP A 163 16.90 12.47 6.49
C TRP A 163 17.70 12.22 7.77
N ARG A 164 18.38 13.26 8.29
CA ARG A 164 19.17 13.13 9.53
C ARG A 164 18.28 12.72 10.71
N ALA A 165 17.11 13.33 10.85
CA ALA A 165 16.18 13.01 11.93
C ALA A 165 15.64 11.58 11.83
N LEU A 166 15.29 11.13 10.61
CA LEU A 166 14.81 9.77 10.38
C LEU A 166 15.93 8.74 10.63
N ALA A 167 17.14 9.00 10.14
CA ALA A 167 18.30 8.13 10.31
C ALA A 167 18.83 8.07 11.76
N SER A 168 18.53 9.07 12.58
CA SER A 168 18.84 9.06 14.02
C SER A 168 17.78 8.37 14.89
N GLY A 169 16.64 8.01 14.29
CA GLY A 169 15.58 7.28 14.99
C GLY A 169 15.87 5.78 15.08
N ASP A 170 14.90 5.03 15.62
CA ASP A 170 14.96 3.58 15.64
C ASP A 170 14.97 3.02 14.20
N GLU A 171 15.69 1.92 14.00
CA GLU A 171 15.63 1.17 12.75
C GLU A 171 14.17 0.77 12.44
N PRO A 172 13.75 0.83 11.16
CA PRO A 172 12.44 0.33 10.77
C PRO A 172 12.24 -1.11 11.24
N ARG A 173 11.01 -1.40 11.69
CA ARG A 173 10.63 -2.76 12.10
C ARG A 173 10.92 -3.78 10.98
N ALA A 174 11.17 -5.02 11.37
CA ALA A 174 11.18 -6.13 10.42
C ALA A 174 9.81 -6.26 9.73
N PRO A 175 9.79 -6.70 8.45
CA PRO A 175 8.55 -6.96 7.73
C PRO A 175 7.83 -8.17 8.33
N LEU A 176 6.49 -8.16 8.28
CA LEU A 176 5.69 -9.32 8.69
C LEU A 176 5.67 -10.37 7.56
N ALA A 177 5.69 -11.65 7.93
CA ALA A 177 5.42 -12.71 6.97
C ALA A 177 3.96 -12.64 6.49
N ALA A 178 3.70 -13.13 5.27
CA ALA A 178 2.34 -13.38 4.83
C ALA A 178 1.66 -14.43 5.72
N PRO A 179 0.34 -14.35 5.94
CA PRO A 179 -0.41 -15.46 6.55
C PRO A 179 -0.21 -16.76 5.76
N LYS A 180 -0.19 -17.89 6.47
CA LYS A 180 -0.06 -19.21 5.84
C LYS A 180 -1.39 -19.80 5.38
N GLU A 181 -2.46 -19.36 6.01
CA GLU A 181 -3.84 -19.75 5.73
C GLU A 181 -4.76 -18.61 6.13
N ILE A 182 -5.90 -18.52 5.46
CA ILE A 182 -6.98 -17.58 5.76
C ILE A 182 -8.26 -18.40 5.78
N ARG A 183 -9.01 -18.29 6.88
CA ARG A 183 -10.41 -18.76 6.91
C ARG A 183 -11.23 -17.82 6.03
N GLY A 184 -11.34 -18.07 4.73
CA GLY A 184 -12.16 -17.27 3.85
C GLY A 184 -13.64 -17.33 4.24
N PHE A 185 -14.36 -16.24 4.00
CA PHE A 185 -15.83 -16.25 4.09
C PHE A 185 -16.41 -17.19 3.04
N ASP A 186 -17.25 -18.13 3.48
CA ASP A 186 -17.85 -19.20 2.66
C ASP A 186 -19.30 -18.91 2.24
N GLY A 187 -19.86 -17.80 2.70
CA GLY A 187 -21.18 -17.33 2.28
C GLY A 187 -21.20 -16.81 0.85
N THR A 188 -22.39 -16.80 0.24
CA THR A 188 -22.58 -16.19 -1.08
C THR A 188 -22.53 -14.67 -0.97
N LEU A 189 -21.58 -14.07 -1.67
CA LEU A 189 -21.43 -12.63 -1.78
C LEU A 189 -21.28 -12.28 -3.25
N ALA A 190 -22.01 -11.27 -3.73
CA ALA A 190 -21.81 -10.81 -5.10
C ALA A 190 -20.34 -10.38 -5.31
N SER A 191 -19.86 -10.31 -6.54
CA SER A 191 -18.54 -9.75 -6.89
C SER A 191 -18.60 -9.24 -8.31
N ASP A 192 -18.00 -8.06 -8.56
CA ASP A 192 -17.82 -7.56 -9.92
C ASP A 192 -16.87 -8.50 -10.67
N THR A 193 -17.07 -8.69 -11.98
CA THR A 193 -16.06 -9.35 -12.80
C THR A 193 -15.01 -8.32 -13.20
N LEU A 194 -13.73 -8.61 -12.95
CA LEU A 194 -12.65 -7.65 -13.23
C LEU A 194 -12.61 -7.15 -14.68
N SER A 195 -13.02 -7.98 -15.64
CA SER A 195 -13.13 -7.60 -17.05
C SER A 195 -14.13 -6.48 -17.30
N ASP A 196 -15.18 -6.38 -16.48
CA ASP A 196 -16.28 -5.43 -16.66
C ASP A 196 -15.83 -3.99 -16.35
N TRP A 197 -14.75 -3.83 -15.59
CA TRP A 197 -14.14 -2.52 -15.31
C TRP A 197 -13.33 -1.95 -16.48
N GLN A 198 -13.13 -2.74 -17.56
CA GLN A 198 -12.49 -2.28 -18.80
C GLN A 198 -11.16 -1.54 -18.57
N LEU A 199 -10.35 -2.06 -17.63
CA LEU A 199 -9.09 -1.43 -17.22
C LEU A 199 -7.96 -1.59 -18.27
N LEU A 200 -8.10 -2.55 -19.18
CA LEU A 200 -7.12 -2.84 -20.22
C LEU A 200 -7.45 -2.07 -21.51
N PRO A 201 -6.43 -1.55 -22.23
CA PRO A 201 -6.65 -0.95 -23.52
C PRO A 201 -6.99 -2.01 -24.57
N THR A 202 -7.87 -1.65 -25.51
CA THR A 202 -8.35 -2.56 -26.57
C THR A 202 -7.96 -2.08 -27.95
N GLN A 203 -8.38 -0.88 -28.36
CA GLN A 203 -8.15 -0.36 -29.72
C GLN A 203 -7.64 1.11 -29.72
N PRO A 204 -6.34 1.36 -30.01
CA PRO A 204 -5.28 0.36 -30.12
C PRO A 204 -4.90 -0.20 -28.74
N ASP A 205 -4.48 -1.45 -28.70
CA ASP A 205 -3.81 -2.03 -27.55
C ASP A 205 -2.37 -1.46 -27.45
N TRP A 206 -2.26 -0.29 -26.81
CA TRP A 206 -0.99 0.42 -26.66
C TRP A 206 -0.07 -0.15 -25.58
N ALA A 207 -0.48 -1.19 -24.85
CA ALA A 207 0.23 -1.69 -23.68
C ALA A 207 1.24 -2.81 -23.96
N SER A 208 1.59 -3.09 -25.23
CA SER A 208 2.56 -4.14 -25.59
C SER A 208 3.91 -3.97 -24.87
N GLY A 209 4.51 -2.78 -24.97
CA GLY A 209 5.77 -2.48 -24.30
C GLY A 209 5.69 -2.54 -22.77
N LEU A 210 4.49 -2.34 -22.18
CA LEU A 210 4.31 -2.53 -20.75
C LEU A 210 4.36 -4.02 -20.38
N ARG A 211 3.69 -4.89 -21.14
CA ARG A 211 3.73 -6.34 -20.92
C ARG A 211 5.13 -6.93 -21.05
N GLU A 212 5.91 -6.41 -21.99
CA GLU A 212 7.31 -6.84 -22.18
C GLU A 212 8.23 -6.38 -21.05
N SER A 213 7.90 -5.25 -20.40
CA SER A 213 8.79 -4.58 -19.45
C SER A 213 8.46 -4.83 -17.99
N TRP A 214 7.23 -5.25 -17.68
CA TRP A 214 6.67 -5.23 -16.33
C TRP A 214 5.81 -6.45 -16.04
N GLU A 215 5.94 -6.93 -14.81
CA GLU A 215 5.11 -7.97 -14.22
C GLU A 215 4.46 -7.40 -12.95
N PRO A 216 3.25 -6.82 -13.04
CA PRO A 216 2.54 -6.26 -11.88
C PRO A 216 2.17 -7.32 -10.85
N GLY A 217 2.19 -6.96 -9.56
CA GLY A 217 1.85 -7.85 -8.46
C GLY A 217 3.02 -8.07 -7.49
N GLU A 218 2.72 -8.66 -6.33
CA GLU A 218 3.68 -8.88 -5.24
C GLU A 218 4.88 -9.74 -5.67
N THR A 219 4.66 -10.82 -6.42
CA THR A 219 5.75 -11.68 -6.94
C THR A 219 6.73 -10.88 -7.79
N GLY A 220 6.24 -10.16 -8.81
CA GLY A 220 7.09 -9.32 -9.66
C GLY A 220 7.79 -8.20 -8.88
N ALA A 221 7.20 -7.71 -7.79
CA ALA A 221 7.85 -6.74 -6.91
C ALA A 221 9.08 -7.32 -6.20
N HIS A 222 8.95 -8.55 -5.70
CA HIS A 222 10.02 -9.24 -4.98
C HIS A 222 11.14 -9.71 -5.91
N GLU A 223 10.80 -10.24 -7.08
CA GLU A 223 11.77 -10.58 -8.13
C GLU A 223 12.55 -9.33 -8.56
N ARG A 224 11.84 -8.23 -8.82
CA ARG A 224 12.50 -6.96 -9.16
C ARG A 224 13.45 -6.45 -8.08
N LEU A 225 13.10 -6.63 -6.81
CA LEU A 225 13.98 -6.27 -5.71
C LEU A 225 15.22 -7.17 -5.66
N SER A 226 15.05 -8.48 -5.86
CA SER A 226 16.16 -9.44 -5.91
C SER A 226 17.13 -9.10 -7.04
N ASP A 227 16.62 -8.96 -8.27
CA ASP A 227 17.42 -8.61 -9.44
C ASP A 227 18.18 -7.30 -9.22
N PHE A 228 17.54 -6.30 -8.61
CA PHE A 228 18.21 -5.05 -8.29
C PHE A 228 19.37 -5.25 -7.30
N ILE A 229 19.16 -6.00 -6.23
CA ILE A 229 20.19 -6.26 -5.22
C ILE A 229 21.37 -7.03 -5.83
N ASP A 230 21.08 -8.01 -6.68
CA ASP A 230 22.09 -8.90 -7.25
C ASP A 230 22.87 -8.26 -8.41
N GLU A 231 22.21 -7.45 -9.25
CA GLU A 231 22.79 -7.00 -10.52
C GLU A 231 23.11 -5.50 -10.59
N ALA A 232 22.39 -4.64 -9.85
CA ALA A 232 22.40 -3.19 -10.09
C ALA A 232 22.63 -2.33 -8.83
N LEU A 233 22.62 -2.92 -7.64
CA LEU A 233 22.90 -2.21 -6.40
C LEU A 233 24.38 -1.87 -6.28
N GLU A 234 25.28 -2.73 -6.73
CA GLU A 234 26.71 -2.41 -6.81
C GLU A 234 26.94 -1.31 -7.85
N ASP A 235 27.67 -0.26 -7.45
CA ASP A 235 27.85 1.00 -8.19
C ASP A 235 26.57 1.84 -8.37
N TYR A 236 25.48 1.55 -7.64
CA TYR A 236 24.25 2.34 -7.70
C TYR A 236 24.51 3.83 -7.47
N ALA A 237 25.38 4.17 -6.50
CA ALA A 237 25.66 5.55 -6.13
C ALA A 237 26.23 6.37 -7.30
N ASP A 238 27.04 5.74 -8.15
CA ASP A 238 27.73 6.38 -9.27
C ASP A 238 26.94 6.26 -10.58
N LYS A 239 26.19 5.16 -10.78
CA LYS A 239 25.50 4.87 -12.05
C LYS A 239 24.04 5.34 -12.09
N ARG A 240 23.39 5.68 -10.97
CA ARG A 240 21.97 6.09 -10.94
C ARG A 240 21.65 7.31 -11.81
N ASP A 241 22.63 8.18 -12.09
CA ASP A 241 22.45 9.37 -12.92
C ASP A 241 22.64 9.07 -14.43
N ARG A 242 22.80 7.79 -14.82
CA ARG A 242 22.94 7.34 -16.22
C ARG A 242 21.62 6.78 -16.76
N PRO A 243 20.81 7.59 -17.48
CA PRO A 243 19.53 7.14 -18.00
C PRO A 243 19.65 6.09 -19.11
N ASP A 244 20.82 5.97 -19.74
CA ASP A 244 21.14 4.96 -20.76
C ASP A 244 21.43 3.57 -20.17
N ARG A 245 21.48 3.43 -18.84
CA ARG A 245 21.78 2.18 -18.14
C ARG A 245 20.62 1.73 -17.25
N GLN A 246 20.47 0.42 -17.13
CA GLN A 246 19.55 -0.20 -16.17
C GLN A 246 20.20 -0.24 -14.79
N SER A 247 20.35 0.94 -14.16
CA SER A 247 21.08 1.11 -12.91
C SER A 247 20.18 1.55 -11.74
N THR A 248 18.86 1.41 -11.88
CA THR A 248 17.91 1.74 -10.82
C THR A 248 17.00 0.55 -10.55
N SER A 249 16.40 0.51 -9.36
CA SER A 249 15.61 -0.65 -8.93
C SER A 249 14.33 -0.88 -9.73
N ARG A 250 13.81 0.13 -10.43
CA ARG A 250 12.50 0.08 -11.09
C ARG A 250 11.35 -0.36 -10.16
N LEU A 251 11.49 -0.17 -8.84
CA LEU A 251 10.49 -0.54 -7.83
C LEU A 251 9.36 0.49 -7.64
N SER A 252 9.41 1.64 -8.32
CA SER A 252 8.46 2.74 -8.11
C SER A 252 6.98 2.38 -8.36
N PRO A 253 6.56 1.65 -9.42
CA PRO A 253 5.16 1.28 -9.59
C PRO A 253 4.70 0.26 -8.54
N TYR A 254 5.56 -0.69 -8.16
CA TYR A 254 5.28 -1.66 -7.08
C TYR A 254 5.06 -0.95 -5.73
N LEU A 255 5.92 0.01 -5.37
CA LEU A 255 5.76 0.85 -4.17
C LEU A 255 4.53 1.76 -4.22
N ALA A 256 4.09 2.18 -5.41
CA ALA A 256 2.93 3.05 -5.60
C ALA A 256 1.60 2.30 -5.43
N ASN A 257 1.55 1.03 -5.84
CA ASN A 257 0.38 0.16 -5.68
C ASN A 257 0.46 -0.70 -4.39
N GLY A 258 1.57 -0.61 -3.66
CA GLY A 258 1.77 -1.29 -2.38
C GLY A 258 1.93 -2.80 -2.52
N GLU A 259 2.50 -3.25 -3.64
CA GLU A 259 2.87 -4.63 -3.92
C GLU A 259 4.14 -5.05 -3.16
N ILE A 260 4.89 -4.06 -2.66
CA ILE A 260 6.01 -4.24 -1.72
C ILE A 260 6.07 -3.02 -0.78
N THR A 261 6.45 -3.22 0.48
CA THR A 261 6.62 -2.13 1.44
C THR A 261 8.04 -1.58 1.43
N PRO A 262 8.22 -0.31 1.83
CA PRO A 262 9.56 0.19 2.10
C PRO A 262 10.23 -0.55 3.27
N PHE A 263 9.48 -1.18 4.20
CA PHE A 263 10.06 -2.01 5.27
C PHE A 263 10.72 -3.27 4.70
N GLN A 264 10.06 -3.96 3.77
CA GLN A 264 10.62 -5.13 3.08
C GLN A 264 11.89 -4.76 2.32
N ILE A 265 11.89 -3.64 1.58
CA ILE A 265 13.08 -3.17 0.85
C ILE A 265 14.19 -2.80 1.84
N TRP A 266 13.89 -2.02 2.89
CA TRP A 266 14.89 -1.60 3.88
C TRP A 266 15.57 -2.79 4.56
N HIS A 267 14.76 -3.80 4.91
CA HIS A 267 15.21 -5.04 5.53
C HIS A 267 16.03 -5.90 4.58
N ALA A 268 15.66 -6.01 3.30
CA ALA A 268 16.44 -6.77 2.31
C ALA A 268 17.84 -6.19 2.07
N LEU A 269 18.03 -4.90 2.32
CA LEU A 269 19.33 -4.24 2.26
C LEU A 269 20.15 -4.39 3.55
N SER A 270 19.53 -4.85 4.64
CA SER A 270 20.21 -5.05 5.92
C SER A 270 21.23 -6.17 5.79
N GLY A 271 22.44 -5.96 6.32
CA GLY A 271 23.56 -6.89 6.20
C GLY A 271 24.42 -6.72 4.94
N LEU A 272 23.99 -5.92 3.96
CA LEU A 272 24.81 -5.59 2.79
C LEU A 272 25.77 -4.40 3.03
N GLY A 273 25.65 -3.72 4.18
CA GLY A 273 26.38 -2.49 4.49
C GLY A 273 27.90 -2.64 4.53
N ASP A 274 28.43 -3.79 4.95
CA ASP A 274 29.88 -4.02 5.02
C ASP A 274 30.52 -4.10 3.63
N ARG A 275 29.77 -4.59 2.63
CA ARG A 275 30.23 -4.75 1.25
C ARG A 275 29.88 -3.56 0.37
N LEU A 276 28.65 -3.04 0.50
CA LEU A 276 28.04 -2.07 -0.42
C LEU A 276 27.60 -0.79 0.31
N GLY A 277 28.29 -0.41 1.38
CA GLY A 277 27.81 0.61 2.32
C GLY A 277 27.38 1.94 1.70
N ASN A 278 28.15 2.48 0.75
CA ASN A 278 27.81 3.73 0.07
C ASN A 278 26.58 3.59 -0.84
N ASP A 279 26.49 2.49 -1.60
CA ASP A 279 25.38 2.21 -2.51
C ASP A 279 24.07 1.98 -1.75
N VAL A 280 24.12 1.16 -0.70
CA VAL A 280 22.99 0.92 0.21
C VAL A 280 22.53 2.22 0.85
N LEU A 281 23.46 3.03 1.36
CA LEU A 281 23.14 4.33 1.95
C LEU A 281 22.48 5.27 0.94
N LYS A 282 23.01 5.32 -0.29
CA LYS A 282 22.47 6.16 -1.35
C LYS A 282 21.07 5.71 -1.76
N PHE A 283 20.83 4.40 -1.89
CA PHE A 283 19.52 3.87 -2.23
C PHE A 283 18.50 4.06 -1.10
N ARG A 284 18.89 3.86 0.17
CA ARG A 284 18.05 4.18 1.34
C ARG A 284 17.63 5.65 1.36
N LYS A 285 18.52 6.58 0.99
CA LYS A 285 18.15 8.00 0.83
C LYS A 285 17.06 8.22 -0.22
N GLU A 286 17.05 7.48 -1.33
CA GLU A 286 15.97 7.60 -2.32
C GLU A 286 14.63 7.06 -1.79
N LEU A 287 14.63 6.02 -0.97
CA LEU A 287 13.42 5.62 -0.22
C LEU A 287 12.96 6.73 0.72
N VAL A 288 13.89 7.43 1.38
CA VAL A 288 13.55 8.56 2.27
C VAL A 288 13.12 9.80 1.50
N TRP A 289 13.53 10.00 0.24
CA TRP A 289 12.95 11.02 -0.63
C TRP A 289 11.45 10.77 -0.87
N ARG A 290 11.05 9.50 -1.03
CA ARG A 290 9.62 9.12 -1.08
C ARG A 290 8.91 9.45 0.22
N GLU A 291 9.50 9.12 1.38
CA GLU A 291 8.95 9.50 2.70
C GLU A 291 8.79 11.01 2.84
N PHE A 292 9.79 11.78 2.38
CA PHE A 292 9.77 13.23 2.44
C PHE A 292 8.70 13.84 1.53
N ALA A 293 8.49 13.28 0.33
CA ALA A 293 7.41 13.72 -0.56
C ALA A 293 6.03 13.53 0.08
N TRP A 294 5.79 12.39 0.73
CA TRP A 294 4.57 12.14 1.50
C TRP A 294 4.45 13.05 2.71
N HIS A 295 5.55 13.30 3.42
CA HIS A 295 5.60 14.24 4.54
C HIS A 295 5.17 15.64 4.12
N LEU A 296 5.70 16.15 3.01
CA LEU A 296 5.33 17.46 2.48
C LEU A 296 3.85 17.52 2.08
N LEU A 297 3.34 16.49 1.39
CA LEU A 297 1.94 16.43 0.97
C LEU A 297 0.99 16.36 2.17
N PHE A 298 1.33 15.58 3.20
CA PHE A 298 0.53 15.47 4.42
C PHE A 298 0.39 16.82 5.13
N HIS A 299 1.50 17.54 5.31
CA HIS A 299 1.51 18.85 5.98
C HIS A 299 1.03 20.00 5.07
N ASN A 300 0.95 19.78 3.75
CA ASN A 300 0.50 20.77 2.77
C ASN A 300 -0.49 20.12 1.79
N PRO A 301 -1.76 19.91 2.18
CA PRO A 301 -2.73 19.17 1.37
C PRO A 301 -2.96 19.73 -0.05
N ASP A 302 -2.73 21.03 -0.24
CA ASP A 302 -2.87 21.71 -1.52
C ASP A 302 -1.60 21.69 -2.39
N LEU A 303 -0.58 20.91 -2.02
CA LEU A 303 0.72 20.85 -2.73
C LEU A 303 0.58 20.51 -4.22
N ALA A 304 -0.46 19.75 -4.59
CA ALA A 304 -0.74 19.39 -5.97
C ALA A 304 -1.38 20.51 -6.81
N ARG A 305 -1.85 21.60 -6.17
CA ARG A 305 -2.66 22.66 -6.82
C ARG A 305 -2.13 24.06 -6.59
N THR A 306 -1.38 24.27 -5.51
CA THR A 306 -0.88 25.59 -5.12
C THR A 306 0.63 25.55 -4.95
N ASN A 307 1.30 26.62 -5.38
CA ASN A 307 2.75 26.75 -5.20
C ASN A 307 3.09 26.67 -3.71
N PHE A 308 4.11 25.85 -3.39
CA PHE A 308 4.57 25.63 -2.03
C PHE A 308 5.11 26.90 -1.36
N ASN A 309 5.85 27.71 -2.14
CA ASN A 309 6.27 29.03 -1.71
C ASN A 309 5.26 30.07 -2.22
N ARG A 310 4.61 30.79 -1.29
CA ARG A 310 3.56 31.77 -1.60
C ARG A 310 4.05 33.23 -1.62
N GLY A 311 5.35 33.46 -1.42
CA GLY A 311 5.92 34.80 -1.31
C GLY A 311 5.84 35.37 0.10
#